data_AF-A0A7W0JZB7-F1
#
_entry.id   AF-A0A7W0JZB7-F1
#
_cell.length_a   1.000
_cell.length_b   1.000
_cell.length_c   1.000
_cell.angle_alpha   90.00
_cell.angle_beta   90.00
_cell.angle_gamma   90.00
#
_symmetry.space_group_name_H-M   'P 1'
#
loop_
_entity.id
_entity.type
_entity.pdbx_description
1 polymer ?
#
loop_
_entity_poly.entity_id
_entity_poly.type
_entity_poly.pdbx_seq_one_letter_code
_entity_poly.pdbx_strand_id
1 'polypeptide(L)'
;MVHLRIVAPGEIADKALELLCAAPAVTNVVRLPGVAHKPEGDLILCDVAREDASVVIGDLKDLQIPAVGSIAVEQIDSSISDVAKAAERAAHGLPSDAVVWEEVEARTSEQTELSFSFTVFMVAAMQIAAVGIILDQPILIVGAMVVGPEFGPLAAICVALVRRQGHLARRSLVALAVGFPVATAVTLLTTLALVAVGAFPEDYGTHEFTNFISNPDFLSFFVAVVAGSAGVLSLTSAKSGALVGVLVSVTTIPAASNVGVASAYGEWDAASGAAQQLAINLAGIVMAGVITLAIQNHDFVNRRRRHLENRAREGR
;
A
#
# COMPACT_ATOMS: atom_id res chain seq x y z
N MET A 1 -6.53 15.48 11.56
CA MET A 1 -6.87 16.38 10.43
C MET A 1 -6.07 16.06 9.16
N VAL A 2 -6.60 16.42 7.99
CA VAL A 2 -5.87 16.59 6.71
C VAL A 2 -6.03 18.03 6.23
N HIS A 3 -5.00 18.57 5.56
CA HIS A 3 -5.06 19.85 4.88
C HIS A 3 -5.46 19.65 3.42
N LEU A 4 -6.39 20.45 2.93
CA LEU A 4 -6.78 20.49 1.53
C LEU A 4 -6.32 21.80 0.89
N ARG A 5 -5.63 21.67 -0.23
CA ARG A 5 -5.28 22.79 -1.11
C ARG A 5 -6.01 22.64 -2.43
N ILE A 6 -6.96 23.53 -2.69
CA ILE A 6 -7.88 23.45 -3.81
C ILE A 6 -7.64 24.65 -4.73
N VAL A 7 -7.50 24.39 -6.03
CA VAL A 7 -7.50 25.43 -7.06
C VAL A 7 -8.69 25.20 -7.96
N ALA A 8 -9.55 26.19 -8.12
CA ALA A 8 -10.75 26.09 -8.96
C ALA A 8 -11.11 27.44 -9.61
N PRO A 9 -11.68 27.44 -10.83
CA PRO A 9 -12.07 28.66 -11.51
C PRO A 9 -13.44 29.19 -11.06
N GLY A 10 -13.56 30.52 -10.97
CA GLY A 10 -14.83 31.28 -10.91
C GLY A 10 -15.95 30.64 -10.09
N GLU A 11 -17.09 30.37 -10.72
CA GLU A 11 -18.30 29.81 -10.08
C GLU A 11 -18.09 28.46 -9.38
N ILE A 12 -17.10 27.66 -9.81
CA ILE A 12 -16.80 26.37 -9.16
C ILE A 12 -16.15 26.62 -7.80
N ALA A 13 -15.30 27.64 -7.69
CA ALA A 13 -14.70 28.04 -6.42
C ALA A 13 -15.76 28.54 -5.43
N ASP A 14 -16.77 29.28 -5.89
CA ASP A 14 -17.88 29.73 -5.03
C ASP A 14 -18.67 28.54 -4.47
N LYS A 15 -19.04 27.59 -5.33
CA LYS A 15 -19.73 26.34 -4.90
C LYS A 15 -18.89 25.50 -3.96
N ALA A 16 -17.58 25.42 -4.20
CA ALA A 16 -16.65 24.72 -3.32
C ALA A 16 -16.57 25.40 -1.95
N LEU A 17 -16.53 26.73 -1.90
CA LEU A 17 -16.50 27.49 -0.65
C LEU A 17 -17.79 27.27 0.16
N GLU A 18 -18.96 27.35 -0.47
CA GLU A 18 -20.25 27.09 0.19
C GLU A 18 -20.30 25.69 0.79
N LEU A 19 -19.85 24.69 0.03
CA LEU A 19 -19.80 23.29 0.45
C LEU A 19 -18.87 23.11 1.67
N LEU A 20 -17.68 23.70 1.62
CA LEU A 20 -16.69 23.61 2.70
C LEU A 20 -17.16 24.31 3.96
N CYS A 21 -17.74 25.52 3.85
CA CYS A 21 -18.25 26.26 4.99
C CYS A 21 -19.47 25.61 5.64
N ALA A 22 -20.27 24.85 4.88
CA ALA A 22 -21.42 24.13 5.39
C ALA A 22 -21.05 22.82 6.11
N ALA A 23 -19.87 22.26 5.85
CA ALA A 23 -19.46 20.97 6.38
C ALA A 23 -18.90 21.08 7.81
N PRO A 24 -19.53 20.47 8.83
CA PRO A 24 -19.10 20.59 10.23
C PRO A 24 -17.71 20.02 10.53
N ALA A 25 -17.27 19.05 9.72
CA ALA A 25 -15.96 18.42 9.82
C ALA A 25 -14.82 19.25 9.20
N VAL A 26 -15.13 20.44 8.65
CA VAL A 26 -14.18 21.34 8.00
C VAL A 26 -13.92 22.56 8.88
N THR A 27 -12.66 23.00 8.96
CA THR A 27 -12.22 24.20 9.66
C THR A 27 -11.15 24.93 8.87
N ASN A 28 -10.71 26.09 9.36
CA ASN A 28 -9.62 26.89 8.78
C ASN A 28 -9.82 27.19 7.28
N VAL A 29 -11.06 27.42 6.87
CA VAL A 29 -11.40 27.72 5.47
C VAL A 29 -10.89 29.12 5.10
N VAL A 30 -10.01 29.18 4.11
CA VAL A 30 -9.43 30.42 3.58
C VAL A 30 -9.59 30.43 2.06
N ARG A 31 -10.08 31.54 1.50
CA ARG A 31 -10.14 31.77 0.05
C ARG A 31 -9.25 32.95 -0.32
N LEU A 32 -8.42 32.77 -1.34
CA LEU A 32 -7.63 33.80 -1.98
C LEU A 32 -8.07 33.91 -3.46
N PRO A 33 -8.89 34.92 -3.80
CA PRO A 33 -9.43 35.05 -5.15
C PRO A 33 -8.36 35.40 -6.20
N GLY A 34 -8.39 34.73 -7.36
CA GLY A 34 -7.59 35.05 -8.54
C GLY A 34 -6.06 34.92 -8.39
N VAL A 35 -5.58 34.25 -7.34
CA VAL A 35 -4.12 34.12 -7.08
C VAL A 35 -3.48 32.96 -7.84
N ALA A 36 -4.26 31.99 -8.33
CA ALA A 36 -3.73 30.86 -9.07
C ALA A 36 -3.67 31.19 -10.57
N HIS A 37 -2.53 30.90 -11.20
CA HIS A 37 -2.29 31.18 -12.62
C HIS A 37 -2.33 29.95 -13.53
N LYS A 38 -2.07 28.75 -12.98
CA LYS A 38 -2.09 27.50 -13.76
C LYS A 38 -2.41 26.29 -12.87
N PRO A 39 -3.66 25.80 -12.86
CA PRO A 39 -4.82 26.37 -13.54
C PRO A 39 -5.17 27.78 -13.01
N GLU A 40 -5.79 28.61 -13.85
CA GLU A 40 -6.23 29.95 -13.46
C GLU A 40 -7.46 29.87 -12.54
N GLY A 41 -7.46 30.63 -11.44
CA GLY A 41 -8.60 30.69 -10.54
C GLY A 41 -8.25 31.06 -9.11
N ASP A 42 -9.09 30.60 -8.19
CA ASP A 42 -8.99 30.88 -6.76
C ASP A 42 -8.24 29.77 -6.05
N LEU A 43 -7.49 30.14 -5.01
CA LEU A 43 -6.92 29.18 -4.06
C LEU A 43 -7.83 29.09 -2.84
N ILE A 44 -8.30 27.89 -2.53
CA ILE A 44 -9.04 27.59 -1.30
C ILE A 44 -8.20 26.62 -0.47
N LEU A 45 -7.98 26.98 0.79
CA LEU A 45 -7.31 26.17 1.79
C LEU A 45 -8.30 25.81 2.89
N CYS A 46 -8.27 24.58 3.38
CA CYS A 46 -9.03 24.21 4.57
C CYS A 46 -8.44 22.98 5.25
N ASP A 47 -8.83 22.74 6.50
CA ASP A 47 -8.48 21.54 7.23
C ASP A 47 -9.74 20.71 7.47
N VAL A 48 -9.66 19.40 7.24
CA VAL A 48 -10.79 18.47 7.36
C VAL A 48 -10.45 17.37 8.34
N ALA A 49 -11.41 16.96 9.16
CA ALA A 49 -11.28 15.74 9.95
C ALA A 49 -11.04 14.53 9.03
N ARG A 50 -10.15 13.61 9.41
CA ARG A 50 -9.70 12.52 8.52
C ARG A 50 -10.86 11.61 8.11
N GLU A 51 -11.78 11.40 9.04
CA GLU A 51 -12.93 10.52 9.00
C GLU A 51 -13.88 10.89 7.85
N ASP A 52 -14.05 12.19 7.62
CA ASP A 52 -14.97 12.76 6.64
C ASP A 52 -14.22 13.31 5.41
N ALA A 53 -12.88 13.31 5.42
CA ALA A 53 -12.07 13.83 4.31
C ALA A 53 -12.45 13.22 2.96
N SER A 54 -12.56 11.88 2.88
CA SER A 54 -12.97 11.20 1.64
C SER A 54 -14.39 11.57 1.19
N VAL A 55 -15.29 11.91 2.12
CA VAL A 55 -16.65 12.36 1.81
C VAL A 55 -16.62 13.78 1.24
N VAL A 56 -15.92 14.69 1.92
CA VAL A 56 -15.75 16.09 1.48
C VAL A 56 -15.04 16.15 0.13
N ILE A 57 -13.97 15.37 -0.07
CA ILE A 57 -13.27 15.29 -1.36
C ILE A 57 -14.20 14.70 -2.44
N GLY A 58 -15.03 13.71 -2.11
CA GLY A 58 -16.04 13.19 -3.02
C GLY A 58 -17.01 14.27 -3.49
N ASP A 59 -17.53 15.08 -2.57
CA ASP A 59 -18.42 16.19 -2.87
C ASP A 59 -17.72 17.28 -3.71
N LEU A 60 -16.44 17.56 -3.45
CA LEU A 60 -15.62 18.47 -4.26
C LEU A 60 -15.33 17.92 -5.67
N LYS A 61 -15.13 16.61 -5.81
CA LYS A 61 -14.96 15.93 -7.11
C LYS A 61 -16.24 16.01 -7.94
N ASP A 62 -17.41 15.92 -7.31
CA ASP A 62 -18.70 16.03 -8.00
C ASP A 62 -18.89 17.43 -8.63
N LEU A 63 -18.22 18.47 -8.12
CA LEU A 63 -18.14 19.81 -8.72
C LEU A 63 -17.21 19.91 -9.95
N GLN A 64 -16.64 18.80 -10.42
CA GLN A 64 -15.70 18.73 -11.56
C GLN A 64 -14.37 19.46 -11.37
N ILE A 65 -13.99 19.79 -10.13
CA ILE A 65 -12.71 20.44 -9.81
C ILE A 65 -11.50 19.68 -10.42
N PRO A 66 -11.42 18.33 -10.39
CA PRO A 66 -10.27 17.64 -10.97
C PRO A 66 -10.07 17.84 -12.49
N ALA A 67 -11.13 18.21 -13.22
CA ALA A 67 -11.06 18.40 -14.67
C ALA A 67 -10.55 19.79 -15.08
N VAL A 68 -10.74 20.79 -14.22
CA VAL A 68 -10.47 22.21 -14.53
C VAL A 68 -9.55 22.89 -13.52
N GLY A 69 -9.18 22.19 -12.46
CA GLY A 69 -8.53 22.70 -11.27
C GLY A 69 -7.60 21.65 -10.66
N SER A 70 -7.43 21.71 -9.34
CA SER A 70 -6.68 20.69 -8.60
C SER A 70 -7.14 20.59 -7.16
N ILE A 71 -7.03 19.40 -6.58
CA ILE A 71 -7.18 19.15 -5.14
C ILE A 71 -5.92 18.43 -4.69
N ALA A 72 -5.17 19.04 -3.78
CA ALA A 72 -4.05 18.42 -3.09
C ALA A 72 -4.46 18.14 -1.63
N VAL A 73 -3.97 17.03 -1.09
CA VAL A 73 -4.26 16.55 0.26
C VAL A 73 -2.95 16.33 0.99
N GLU A 74 -2.80 16.93 2.17
CA GLU A 74 -1.61 16.80 3.02
C GLU A 74 -2.02 16.33 4.42
N GLN A 75 -1.18 15.52 5.08
CA GLN A 75 -1.42 15.12 6.46
C GLN A 75 -0.93 16.21 7.43
N ILE A 76 -1.73 16.49 8.45
CA ILE A 76 -1.34 17.38 9.54
C ILE A 76 -0.89 16.52 10.71
N ASP A 77 0.42 16.51 10.99
CA ASP A 77 1.02 15.71 12.07
C ASP A 77 0.56 16.15 13.47
N SER A 78 0.35 17.46 13.66
CA SER A 78 -0.11 18.03 14.92
C SER A 78 -0.93 19.29 14.69
N SER A 79 -2.04 19.41 15.40
CA SER A 79 -2.87 20.61 15.44
C SER A 79 -3.26 20.94 16.87
N ILE A 80 -3.06 22.19 17.27
CA ILE A 80 -3.42 22.70 18.60
C ILE A 80 -4.56 23.70 18.40
N SER A 81 -5.78 23.19 18.33
CA SER A 81 -6.96 24.03 18.12
C SER A 81 -8.21 23.36 18.68
N ASP A 82 -9.01 24.09 19.46
CA ASP A 82 -10.29 23.59 19.94
C ASP A 82 -11.34 23.53 18.82
N VAL A 83 -11.20 24.38 17.79
CA VAL A 83 -12.05 24.30 16.59
C VAL A 83 -11.71 23.04 15.79
N ALA A 84 -10.43 22.67 15.68
CA ALA A 84 -10.04 21.41 15.05
C ALA A 84 -10.57 20.20 15.83
N LYS A 85 -10.49 20.21 17.17
CA LYS A 85 -11.10 19.16 18.00
C LYS A 85 -12.63 19.10 17.85
N ALA A 86 -13.28 20.25 17.68
CA ALA A 86 -14.72 20.30 17.45
C ALA A 86 -15.08 19.68 16.08
N ALA A 87 -14.31 19.98 15.03
CA ALA A 87 -14.46 19.37 13.72
C ALA A 87 -14.23 17.84 13.76
N GLU A 88 -13.20 17.37 14.49
CA GLU A 88 -12.97 15.93 14.70
C GLU A 88 -14.11 15.24 15.45
N ARG A 89 -14.70 15.90 16.46
CA ARG A 89 -15.89 15.36 17.18
C ARG A 89 -17.15 15.37 16.33
N ALA A 90 -17.25 16.29 15.38
CA ALA A 90 -18.38 16.36 14.46
C ALA A 90 -18.29 15.30 13.36
N ALA A 91 -17.07 14.82 13.06
CA ALA A 91 -16.82 13.81 12.06
C ALA A 91 -17.28 12.41 12.49
N HIS A 92 -17.56 11.55 11.51
CA HIS A 92 -18.12 10.23 11.80
C HIS A 92 -17.04 9.16 12.01
N GLY A 93 -16.78 8.80 13.27
CA GLY A 93 -15.96 7.65 13.64
C GLY A 93 -14.77 8.03 14.50
N LEU A 94 -13.75 7.17 14.52
CA LEU A 94 -12.49 7.44 15.21
C LEU A 94 -11.42 7.87 14.20
N PRO A 95 -10.53 8.81 14.55
CA PRO A 95 -9.45 9.24 13.66
C PRO A 95 -8.51 8.10 13.27
N SER A 96 -8.36 7.10 14.15
CA SER A 96 -7.53 5.91 13.92
C SER A 96 -8.04 5.01 12.82
N ASP A 97 -9.35 5.05 12.56
CA ASP A 97 -10.05 4.16 11.63
C ASP A 97 -10.37 4.89 10.32
N ALA A 98 -9.99 6.17 10.24
CA ALA A 98 -10.24 7.03 9.10
C ALA A 98 -9.36 6.65 7.90
N VAL A 99 -10.03 6.20 6.83
CA VAL A 99 -9.40 5.91 5.54
C VAL A 99 -9.60 7.08 4.59
N VAL A 100 -8.49 7.74 4.23
CA VAL A 100 -8.45 8.77 3.19
C VAL A 100 -8.12 8.08 1.87
N TRP A 101 -9.15 7.79 1.06
CA TRP A 101 -9.00 6.89 -0.10
C TRP A 101 -8.09 7.46 -1.17
N GLU A 102 -8.12 8.77 -1.38
CA GLU A 102 -7.24 9.47 -2.30
C GLU A 102 -5.76 9.30 -1.93
N GLU A 103 -5.45 9.30 -0.64
CA GLU A 103 -4.10 9.07 -0.14
C GLU A 103 -3.68 7.61 -0.32
N VAL A 104 -4.58 6.68 -0.01
CA VAL A 104 -4.33 5.23 -0.22
C VAL A 104 -4.05 4.96 -1.70
N GLU A 105 -4.88 5.48 -2.61
CA GLU A 105 -4.69 5.33 -4.06
C GLU A 105 -3.36 5.96 -4.54
N ALA A 106 -3.02 7.17 -4.07
CA ALA A 106 -1.79 7.86 -4.45
C ALA A 106 -0.53 7.11 -3.99
N ARG A 107 -0.43 6.78 -2.69
CA ARG A 107 0.71 6.03 -2.12
C ARG A 107 0.92 4.70 -2.84
N THR A 108 -0.20 4.05 -3.14
CA THR A 108 -0.20 2.75 -3.79
C THR A 108 0.21 2.86 -5.25
N SER A 109 -0.23 3.89 -5.98
CA SER A 109 0.17 4.12 -7.38
C SER A 109 1.67 4.39 -7.52
N GLU A 110 2.27 5.20 -6.65
CA GLU A 110 3.71 5.51 -6.67
C GLU A 110 4.58 4.26 -6.49
N GLN A 111 4.11 3.28 -5.72
CA GLN A 111 4.86 2.07 -5.38
C GLN A 111 4.74 0.93 -6.41
N THR A 112 4.07 1.14 -7.55
CA THR A 112 3.72 0.06 -8.51
C THR A 112 4.57 0.00 -9.76
N GLU A 113 5.50 0.93 -9.91
CA GLU A 113 6.30 1.01 -11.12
C GLU A 113 7.42 -0.04 -11.09
N LEU A 114 7.50 -0.87 -12.14
CA LEU A 114 8.70 -1.65 -12.44
C LEU A 114 9.83 -0.66 -12.79
N SER A 115 10.47 -0.14 -11.75
CA SER A 115 11.58 0.81 -11.85
C SER A 115 12.90 0.08 -11.69
N PHE A 116 13.98 0.72 -12.14
CA PHE A 116 15.33 0.22 -11.91
C PHE A 116 15.59 0.01 -10.40
N SER A 117 15.20 0.97 -9.56
CA SER A 117 15.35 0.88 -8.10
C SER A 117 14.60 -0.31 -7.53
N PHE A 118 13.36 -0.56 -7.97
CA PHE A 118 12.57 -1.73 -7.55
C PHE A 118 13.31 -3.04 -7.86
N THR A 119 13.82 -3.20 -9.08
CA THR A 119 14.57 -4.41 -9.46
C THR A 119 15.87 -4.55 -8.67
N VAL A 120 16.61 -3.47 -8.44
CA VAL A 120 17.85 -3.49 -7.64
C VAL A 120 17.58 -3.89 -6.20
N PHE A 121 16.54 -3.31 -5.56
CA PHE A 121 16.15 -3.69 -4.20
C PHE A 121 15.69 -5.15 -4.13
N MET A 122 14.91 -5.61 -5.11
CA MET A 122 14.47 -7.00 -5.19
C MET A 122 15.65 -7.97 -5.28
N VAL A 123 16.61 -7.70 -6.18
CA VAL A 123 17.84 -8.48 -6.29
C VAL A 123 18.60 -8.46 -4.98
N ALA A 124 18.88 -7.28 -4.42
CA ALA A 124 19.64 -7.16 -3.17
C ALA A 124 19.00 -7.94 -2.01
N ALA A 125 17.68 -7.83 -1.83
CA ALA A 125 16.93 -8.58 -0.82
C ALA A 125 17.09 -10.09 -1.03
N MET A 126 16.98 -10.57 -2.27
CA MET A 126 17.12 -11.99 -2.59
C MET A 126 18.55 -12.51 -2.43
N GLN A 127 19.57 -11.68 -2.66
CA GLN A 127 20.97 -12.05 -2.37
C GLN A 127 21.22 -12.18 -0.86
N ILE A 128 20.66 -11.27 -0.05
CA ILE A 128 20.74 -11.37 1.42
C ILE A 128 20.05 -12.67 1.87
N ALA A 129 18.87 -12.97 1.32
CA ALA A 129 18.17 -14.22 1.61
C ALA A 129 18.96 -15.45 1.17
N ALA A 130 19.65 -15.42 0.01
CA ALA A 130 20.45 -16.54 -0.48
C ALA A 130 21.59 -16.87 0.47
N VAL A 131 22.31 -15.86 0.95
CA VAL A 131 23.33 -16.03 1.98
C VAL A 131 22.72 -16.54 3.28
N GLY A 132 21.55 -16.02 3.67
CA GLY A 132 20.81 -16.47 4.85
C GLY A 132 20.39 -17.95 4.78
N ILE A 133 19.99 -18.44 3.61
CA ILE A 133 19.63 -19.85 3.39
C ILE A 133 20.90 -20.72 3.50
N ILE A 134 21.95 -20.37 2.76
CA ILE A 134 23.19 -21.15 2.72
C ILE A 134 23.86 -21.24 4.09
N LEU A 135 23.82 -20.16 4.88
CA LEU A 135 24.35 -20.14 6.24
C LEU A 135 23.35 -20.66 7.29
N ASP A 136 22.13 -21.03 6.89
CA ASP A 136 21.01 -21.40 7.75
C ASP A 136 20.79 -20.39 8.90
N GLN A 137 20.79 -19.08 8.56
CA GLN A 137 20.69 -17.96 9.49
C GLN A 137 19.34 -17.21 9.37
N PRO A 138 18.36 -17.47 10.26
CA PRO A 138 17.07 -16.79 10.26
C PRO A 138 17.15 -15.26 10.38
N ILE A 139 18.19 -14.73 11.02
CA ILE A 139 18.39 -13.28 11.17
C ILE A 139 18.59 -12.60 9.81
N LEU A 140 19.36 -13.23 8.91
CA LEU A 140 19.57 -12.72 7.55
C LEU A 140 18.29 -12.82 6.72
N ILE A 141 17.50 -13.89 6.93
CA ILE A 141 16.18 -14.07 6.30
C ILE A 141 15.24 -12.92 6.68
N VAL A 142 15.17 -12.58 7.97
CA VAL A 142 14.39 -11.45 8.47
C VAL A 142 14.89 -10.13 7.88
N GLY A 143 16.21 -9.94 7.78
CA GLY A 143 16.79 -8.76 7.14
C GLY A 143 16.37 -8.63 5.67
N ALA A 144 16.39 -9.72 4.91
CA ALA A 144 15.95 -9.75 3.52
C ALA A 144 14.47 -9.39 3.36
N MET A 145 13.60 -9.87 4.25
CA MET A 145 12.17 -9.55 4.25
C MET A 145 11.88 -8.06 4.43
N VAL A 146 12.69 -7.35 5.24
CA VAL A 146 12.54 -5.90 5.45
C VAL A 146 12.97 -5.09 4.22
N VAL A 147 13.95 -5.59 3.45
CA VAL A 147 14.48 -4.90 2.26
C VAL A 147 13.56 -5.10 1.04
N GLY A 148 12.77 -6.16 1.01
CA GLY A 148 11.86 -6.53 -0.09
C GLY A 148 10.89 -5.41 -0.49
N PRO A 149 10.84 -5.00 -1.78
CA PRO A 149 9.95 -3.94 -2.24
C PRO A 149 8.57 -4.45 -2.72
N GLU A 150 8.26 -5.75 -2.58
CA GLU A 150 7.09 -6.40 -3.18
C GLU A 150 5.74 -5.96 -2.58
N PHE A 151 5.74 -5.40 -1.37
CA PHE A 151 4.50 -5.07 -0.68
C PHE A 151 3.74 -3.93 -1.33
N GLY A 152 4.44 -2.94 -1.89
CA GLY A 152 3.82 -1.83 -2.62
C GLY A 152 2.95 -2.31 -3.78
N PRO A 153 3.50 -3.10 -4.72
CA PRO A 153 2.71 -3.74 -5.77
C PRO A 153 1.59 -4.66 -5.26
N LEU A 154 1.81 -5.40 -4.16
CA LEU A 154 0.76 -6.26 -3.58
C LEU A 154 -0.43 -5.45 -3.05
N ALA A 155 -0.16 -4.39 -2.28
CA ALA A 155 -1.16 -3.45 -1.82
C ALA A 155 -1.95 -2.83 -2.98
N ALA A 156 -1.26 -2.54 -4.08
CA ALA A 156 -1.89 -2.02 -5.28
C ALA A 156 -2.80 -2.96 -6.02
N ILE A 157 -2.47 -4.25 -6.04
CA ILE A 157 -3.40 -5.26 -6.53
C ILE A 157 -4.67 -5.24 -5.68
N CYS A 158 -4.55 -5.18 -4.34
CA CYS A 158 -5.69 -5.12 -3.44
C CYS A 158 -6.58 -3.90 -3.71
N VAL A 159 -5.97 -2.70 -3.77
CA VAL A 159 -6.70 -1.44 -4.05
C VAL A 159 -7.35 -1.49 -5.43
N ALA A 160 -6.61 -1.92 -6.45
CA ALA A 160 -7.11 -2.00 -7.82
C ALA A 160 -8.28 -2.96 -7.98
N LEU A 161 -8.30 -4.09 -7.26
CA LEU A 161 -9.40 -5.05 -7.28
C LEU A 161 -10.66 -4.47 -6.61
N VAL A 162 -10.53 -3.80 -5.47
CA VAL A 162 -11.66 -3.20 -4.75
C VAL A 162 -12.23 -1.98 -5.48
N ARG A 163 -11.36 -1.13 -6.04
CA ARG A 163 -11.72 0.10 -6.77
C ARG A 163 -11.93 -0.10 -8.27
N ARG A 164 -11.79 -1.33 -8.77
CA ARG A 164 -11.92 -1.72 -10.20
C ARG A 164 -10.98 -0.94 -11.14
N GLN A 165 -9.76 -0.64 -10.68
CA GLN A 165 -8.75 0.08 -11.46
C GLN A 165 -7.83 -0.89 -12.22
N GLY A 166 -8.31 -1.43 -13.35
CA GLY A 166 -7.59 -2.47 -14.10
C GLY A 166 -6.17 -2.10 -14.55
N HIS A 167 -5.91 -0.81 -14.84
CA HIS A 167 -4.57 -0.34 -15.20
C HIS A 167 -3.57 -0.51 -14.04
N LEU A 168 -3.97 -0.12 -12.81
CA LEU A 168 -3.15 -0.26 -11.60
C LEU A 168 -2.87 -1.74 -11.29
N ALA A 169 -3.89 -2.60 -11.39
CA ALA A 169 -3.73 -4.05 -11.20
C ALA A 169 -2.72 -4.63 -12.20
N ARG A 170 -2.85 -4.31 -13.49
CA ARG A 170 -1.95 -4.80 -14.54
C ARG A 170 -0.51 -4.35 -14.29
N ARG A 171 -0.29 -3.08 -13.96
CA ARG A 171 1.05 -2.53 -13.71
C ARG A 171 1.73 -3.25 -12.54
N SER A 172 1.00 -3.43 -11.45
CA SER A 172 1.47 -4.10 -10.23
C SER A 172 1.77 -5.59 -10.47
N LEU A 173 0.88 -6.28 -11.21
CA LEU A 173 1.10 -7.67 -11.60
C LEU A 173 2.34 -7.82 -12.49
N VAL A 174 2.56 -6.90 -13.44
CA VAL A 174 3.78 -6.90 -14.28
C VAL A 174 5.02 -6.66 -13.42
N ALA A 175 4.98 -5.72 -12.47
CA ALA A 175 6.11 -5.47 -11.56
C ALA A 175 6.50 -6.72 -10.77
N LEU A 176 5.54 -7.46 -10.22
CA LEU A 176 5.80 -8.71 -9.50
C LEU A 176 6.22 -9.86 -10.42
N ALA A 177 5.50 -10.05 -11.54
CA ALA A 177 5.74 -11.12 -12.50
C ALA A 177 7.06 -10.98 -13.27
N VAL A 178 7.64 -9.78 -13.33
CA VAL A 178 8.99 -9.55 -13.87
C VAL A 178 10.02 -9.51 -12.74
N GLY A 179 9.72 -8.79 -11.65
CA GLY A 179 10.65 -8.57 -10.54
C GLY A 179 11.12 -9.85 -9.88
N PHE A 180 10.19 -10.74 -9.49
CA PHE A 180 10.54 -12.01 -8.85
C PHE A 180 11.37 -12.90 -9.79
N PRO A 181 10.93 -13.22 -11.03
CA PRO A 181 11.74 -14.09 -11.90
C PRO A 181 13.11 -13.52 -12.26
N VAL A 182 13.22 -12.21 -12.51
CA VAL A 182 14.52 -11.58 -12.80
C VAL A 182 15.45 -11.72 -11.59
N ALA A 183 14.98 -11.41 -10.39
CA ALA A 183 15.79 -11.51 -9.19
C ALA A 183 16.10 -12.96 -8.80
N THR A 184 15.17 -13.91 -9.00
CA THR A 184 15.42 -15.36 -8.87
C THR A 184 16.51 -15.82 -9.85
N ALA A 185 16.46 -15.39 -11.11
CA ALA A 185 17.47 -15.74 -12.11
C ALA A 185 18.85 -15.19 -11.75
N VAL A 186 18.92 -13.93 -11.28
CA VAL A 186 20.18 -13.34 -10.79
C VAL A 186 20.70 -14.09 -9.56
N THR A 187 19.81 -14.48 -8.65
CA THR A 187 20.16 -15.27 -7.46
C THR A 187 20.76 -16.62 -7.88
N LEU A 188 20.09 -17.35 -8.79
CA LEU A 188 20.58 -18.61 -9.34
C LEU A 188 21.98 -18.46 -9.96
N LEU A 189 22.17 -17.47 -10.83
CA LEU A 189 23.47 -17.23 -11.48
C LEU A 189 24.56 -16.88 -10.46
N THR A 190 24.21 -16.12 -9.42
CA THR A 190 25.15 -15.75 -8.37
C THR A 190 25.52 -16.95 -7.51
N THR A 191 24.56 -17.78 -7.14
CA THR A 191 24.80 -19.02 -6.41
C THR A 191 25.74 -19.94 -7.20
N LEU A 192 25.48 -20.16 -8.49
CA LEU A 192 26.37 -20.94 -9.35
C LEU A 192 27.80 -20.36 -9.40
N ALA A 193 27.93 -19.03 -9.53
CA ALA A 193 29.22 -18.37 -9.55
C ALA A 193 29.98 -18.50 -8.22
N LEU A 194 29.29 -18.38 -7.09
CA LEU A 194 29.88 -18.50 -5.76
C LEU A 194 30.28 -19.94 -5.41
N VAL A 195 29.50 -20.93 -5.87
CA VAL A 195 29.89 -22.35 -5.79
C VAL A 195 31.14 -22.59 -6.63
N ALA A 196 31.20 -22.08 -7.87
CA ALA A 196 32.35 -22.27 -8.76
C ALA A 196 33.67 -21.68 -8.24
N VAL A 197 33.60 -20.61 -7.43
CA VAL A 197 34.77 -19.97 -6.79
C VAL A 197 35.06 -20.56 -5.40
N GLY A 198 34.26 -21.53 -4.93
CA GLY A 198 34.41 -22.17 -3.63
C GLY A 198 34.02 -21.28 -2.44
N ALA A 199 33.25 -20.21 -2.69
CA ALA A 199 32.73 -19.33 -1.65
C ALA A 199 31.46 -19.88 -0.98
N PHE A 200 30.66 -20.65 -1.73
CA PHE A 200 29.53 -21.41 -1.20
C PHE A 200 29.86 -22.91 -1.11
N PRO A 201 29.23 -23.66 -0.20
CA PRO A 201 29.40 -25.11 -0.10
C PRO A 201 29.05 -25.81 -1.42
N GLU A 202 29.68 -26.98 -1.69
CA GLU A 202 29.41 -27.77 -2.89
C GLU A 202 28.07 -28.52 -2.83
N ASP A 203 27.59 -28.83 -1.61
CA ASP A 203 26.29 -29.44 -1.35
C ASP A 203 25.30 -28.42 -0.79
N TYR A 204 24.01 -28.64 -1.06
CA TYR A 204 22.93 -27.80 -0.53
C TYR A 204 22.81 -27.93 1.01
N GLY A 205 23.16 -29.09 1.56
CA GLY A 205 23.15 -29.36 2.99
C GLY A 205 21.74 -29.50 3.59
N THR A 206 21.67 -29.59 4.92
CA THR A 206 20.42 -29.60 5.68
C THR A 206 20.15 -28.23 6.28
N HIS A 207 19.03 -27.63 5.90
CA HIS A 207 18.60 -26.32 6.37
C HIS A 207 17.54 -26.45 7.46
N GLU A 208 17.94 -26.81 8.69
CA GLU A 208 16.98 -27.08 9.77
C GLU A 208 16.24 -25.80 10.19
N PHE A 209 16.96 -24.67 10.26
CA PHE A 209 16.38 -23.40 10.72
C PHE A 209 15.64 -22.66 9.62
N THR A 210 15.93 -22.93 8.34
CA THR A 210 15.31 -22.26 7.19
C THR A 210 14.38 -23.17 6.37
N ASN A 211 14.11 -24.40 6.83
CA ASN A 211 13.26 -25.39 6.14
C ASN A 211 11.82 -24.89 5.87
N PHE A 212 11.31 -24.01 6.73
CA PHE A 212 9.98 -23.41 6.62
C PHE A 212 9.77 -22.60 5.33
N ILE A 213 10.86 -22.23 4.65
CA ILE A 213 10.81 -21.52 3.36
C ILE A 213 10.41 -22.45 2.21
N SER A 214 10.69 -23.75 2.34
CA SER A 214 10.50 -24.75 1.28
C SER A 214 9.40 -25.77 1.57
N ASN A 215 8.78 -25.68 2.76
CA ASN A 215 7.72 -26.59 3.17
C ASN A 215 6.43 -25.80 3.35
N PRO A 216 5.54 -25.80 2.33
CA PRO A 216 4.23 -25.22 2.45
C PRO A 216 3.47 -25.81 3.63
N ASP A 217 3.05 -24.93 4.54
CA ASP A 217 2.24 -25.31 5.69
C ASP A 217 0.99 -24.43 5.82
N PHE A 218 -0.07 -25.00 6.40
CA PHE A 218 -1.30 -24.29 6.68
C PHE A 218 -1.07 -23.07 7.59
N LEU A 219 -0.16 -23.18 8.57
CA LEU A 219 0.15 -22.05 9.45
C LEU A 219 0.80 -20.91 8.67
N SER A 220 1.62 -21.20 7.66
CA SER A 220 2.18 -20.17 6.79
C SER A 220 1.10 -19.42 6.03
N PHE A 221 0.08 -20.12 5.52
CA PHE A 221 -1.09 -19.48 4.90
C PHE A 221 -1.86 -18.62 5.91
N PHE A 222 -2.11 -19.13 7.12
CA PHE A 222 -2.77 -18.37 8.18
C PHE A 222 -2.02 -17.08 8.51
N VAL A 223 -0.69 -17.16 8.65
CA VAL A 223 0.17 -15.99 8.86
C VAL A 223 0.07 -15.03 7.68
N ALA A 224 0.12 -15.51 6.43
CA ALA A 224 -0.04 -14.65 5.24
C ALA A 224 -1.38 -13.91 5.22
N VAL A 225 -2.47 -14.54 5.67
CA VAL A 225 -3.80 -13.91 5.77
C VAL A 225 -3.83 -12.83 6.85
N VAL A 226 -3.31 -13.12 8.04
CA VAL A 226 -3.26 -12.15 9.15
C VAL A 226 -2.34 -10.99 8.79
N ALA A 227 -1.17 -11.28 8.23
CA ALA A 227 -0.19 -10.31 7.76
C ALA A 227 -0.78 -9.44 6.64
N GLY A 228 -1.44 -10.01 5.64
CA GLY A 228 -2.10 -9.26 4.57
C GLY A 228 -3.16 -8.29 5.10
N SER A 229 -3.98 -8.74 6.05
CA SER A 229 -4.98 -7.90 6.72
C SER A 229 -4.32 -6.74 7.50
N ALA A 230 -3.32 -7.05 8.32
CA ALA A 230 -2.59 -6.06 9.10
C ALA A 230 -1.82 -5.07 8.22
N GLY A 231 -1.25 -5.53 7.10
CA GLY A 231 -0.55 -4.72 6.14
C GLY A 231 -1.46 -3.70 5.47
N VAL A 232 -2.64 -4.12 5.02
CA VAL A 232 -3.66 -3.22 4.49
C VAL A 232 -4.17 -2.23 5.55
N LEU A 233 -4.40 -2.68 6.79
CA LEU A 233 -4.77 -1.79 7.88
C LEU A 233 -3.67 -0.77 8.19
N SER A 234 -2.40 -1.17 8.11
CA SER A 234 -1.26 -0.24 8.29
C SER A 234 -1.18 0.77 7.15
N LEU A 235 -1.44 0.35 5.91
CA LEU A 235 -1.44 1.24 4.74
C LEU A 235 -2.57 2.27 4.79
N THR A 236 -3.75 1.84 5.25
CA THR A 236 -4.95 2.69 5.31
C THR A 236 -5.01 3.58 6.55
N SER A 237 -4.22 3.26 7.58
CA SER A 237 -4.08 4.08 8.78
C SER A 237 -2.88 5.03 8.68
N ALA A 238 -2.86 6.08 9.51
CA ALA A 238 -1.70 6.97 9.64
C ALA A 238 -0.47 6.30 10.31
N LYS A 239 -0.49 4.98 10.56
CA LYS A 239 0.53 4.26 11.31
C LYS A 239 1.44 3.47 10.35
N SER A 240 2.42 4.16 9.78
CA SER A 240 3.38 3.57 8.82
C SER A 240 4.30 2.49 9.43
N GLY A 241 4.50 2.49 10.76
CA GLY A 241 5.47 1.59 11.40
C GLY A 241 5.04 0.11 11.48
N ALA A 242 3.73 -0.17 11.43
CA ALA A 242 3.22 -1.56 11.51
C ALA A 242 3.53 -2.38 10.24
N LEU A 243 3.73 -1.70 9.12
CA LEU A 243 4.01 -2.31 7.82
C LEU A 243 5.31 -3.11 7.85
N VAL A 244 6.36 -2.64 8.55
CA VAL A 244 7.64 -3.35 8.68
C VAL A 244 7.48 -4.71 9.38
N GLY A 245 6.67 -4.78 10.45
CA GLY A 245 6.43 -6.04 11.17
C GLY A 245 5.64 -7.06 10.34
N VAL A 246 4.75 -6.58 9.47
CA VAL A 246 4.02 -7.42 8.51
C VAL A 246 4.96 -8.03 7.48
N LEU A 247 5.92 -7.25 6.95
CA LEU A 247 6.90 -7.74 5.97
C LEU A 247 7.75 -8.87 6.54
N VAL A 248 8.18 -8.76 7.80
CA VAL A 248 8.97 -9.79 8.49
C VAL A 248 8.21 -11.09 8.70
N SER A 249 6.87 -11.04 8.71
CA SER A 249 6.05 -12.20 9.03
C SER A 249 5.85 -13.17 7.85
N VAL A 250 6.15 -12.75 6.62
CA VAL A 250 5.85 -13.54 5.42
C VAL A 250 7.10 -13.87 4.62
N THR A 251 7.18 -15.11 4.13
CA THR A 251 8.36 -15.67 3.47
C THR A 251 8.42 -15.43 1.96
N THR A 252 7.93 -14.31 1.44
CA THR A 252 7.92 -14.00 0.01
C THR A 252 9.32 -13.89 -0.60
N ILE A 253 10.15 -12.93 -0.13
CA ILE A 253 11.54 -12.78 -0.60
C ILE A 253 12.36 -14.06 -0.39
N PRO A 254 12.37 -14.68 0.80
CA PRO A 254 13.19 -15.86 1.02
C PRO A 254 12.73 -17.06 0.19
N ALA A 255 11.42 -17.26 -0.01
CA ALA A 255 10.92 -18.33 -0.87
C ALA A 255 11.35 -18.12 -2.32
N ALA A 256 11.21 -16.90 -2.86
CA ALA A 256 11.67 -16.60 -4.22
C ALA A 256 13.19 -16.77 -4.38
N SER A 257 13.96 -16.42 -3.34
CA SER A 257 15.41 -16.60 -3.33
C SER A 257 15.77 -18.08 -3.29
N ASN A 258 15.07 -18.86 -2.45
CA ASN A 258 15.31 -20.28 -2.35
C ASN A 258 14.99 -21.06 -3.63
N VAL A 259 14.00 -20.62 -4.42
CA VAL A 259 13.81 -21.16 -5.78
C VAL A 259 15.10 -21.06 -6.60
N GLY A 260 15.80 -19.92 -6.54
CA GLY A 260 17.05 -19.70 -7.26
C GLY A 260 18.23 -20.50 -6.67
N VAL A 261 18.37 -20.51 -5.35
CA VAL A 261 19.42 -21.26 -4.64
C VAL A 261 19.26 -22.76 -4.86
N ALA A 262 18.12 -23.35 -4.53
CA ALA A 262 17.88 -24.78 -4.66
C ALA A 262 18.00 -25.25 -6.12
N SER A 263 17.55 -24.44 -7.10
CA SER A 263 17.75 -24.74 -8.53
C SER A 263 19.23 -24.77 -8.92
N ALA A 264 20.09 -23.93 -8.33
CA ALA A 264 21.52 -23.95 -8.59
C ALA A 264 22.20 -25.24 -8.09
N TYR A 265 21.69 -25.84 -7.01
CA TYR A 265 22.14 -27.12 -6.47
C TYR A 265 21.45 -28.34 -7.09
N GLY A 266 20.45 -28.15 -7.95
CA GLY A 266 19.66 -29.24 -8.54
C GLY A 266 18.61 -29.86 -7.60
N GLU A 267 18.33 -29.22 -6.48
CA GLU A 267 17.35 -29.63 -5.47
C GLU A 267 15.93 -29.20 -5.88
N TRP A 268 15.35 -29.91 -6.85
CA TRP A 268 14.05 -29.56 -7.44
C TRP A 268 12.88 -29.65 -6.46
N ASP A 269 12.95 -30.55 -5.48
CA ASP A 269 11.91 -30.68 -4.45
C ASP A 269 11.85 -29.42 -3.59
N ALA A 270 13.01 -28.95 -3.10
CA ALA A 270 13.11 -27.72 -2.33
C ALA A 270 12.72 -26.48 -3.17
N ALA A 271 13.15 -26.42 -4.44
CA ALA A 271 12.78 -25.32 -5.34
C ALA A 271 11.27 -25.27 -5.59
N SER A 272 10.64 -26.43 -5.83
CA SER A 272 9.19 -26.51 -6.07
C SER A 272 8.37 -26.17 -4.83
N GLY A 273 8.80 -26.64 -3.64
CA GLY A 273 8.18 -26.29 -2.37
C GLY A 273 8.28 -24.80 -2.06
N ALA A 274 9.44 -24.17 -2.31
CA ALA A 274 9.59 -22.73 -2.17
C ALA A 274 8.73 -21.93 -3.16
N ALA A 275 8.60 -22.39 -4.41
CA ALA A 275 7.71 -21.77 -5.39
C ALA A 275 6.23 -21.85 -4.96
N GLN A 276 5.81 -22.99 -4.40
CA GLN A 276 4.46 -23.16 -3.84
C GLN A 276 4.23 -22.24 -2.64
N GLN A 277 5.20 -22.17 -1.73
CA GLN A 277 5.17 -21.29 -0.56
C GLN A 277 5.03 -19.81 -0.98
N LEU A 278 5.80 -19.38 -1.98
CA LEU A 278 5.66 -18.03 -2.58
C LEU A 278 4.24 -17.80 -3.11
N ALA A 279 3.71 -18.74 -3.90
CA ALA A 279 2.37 -18.60 -4.47
C ALA A 279 1.27 -18.52 -3.40
N ILE A 280 1.34 -19.37 -2.37
CA ILE A 280 0.40 -19.40 -1.25
C ILE A 280 0.46 -18.08 -0.46
N ASN A 281 1.66 -17.58 -0.17
CA ASN A 281 1.85 -16.32 0.53
C ASN A 281 1.26 -15.14 -0.26
N LEU A 282 1.58 -15.03 -1.55
CA LEU A 282 1.06 -13.95 -2.40
C LEU A 282 -0.46 -14.02 -2.49
N ALA A 283 -1.03 -15.22 -2.71
CA ALA A 283 -2.47 -15.40 -2.77
C ALA A 283 -3.16 -15.08 -1.44
N GLY A 284 -2.59 -15.51 -0.31
CA GLY A 284 -3.10 -15.24 1.04
C GLY A 284 -3.09 -13.74 1.36
N ILE A 285 -1.98 -13.04 1.08
CA ILE A 285 -1.87 -11.59 1.27
C ILE A 285 -2.90 -10.85 0.42
N VAL A 286 -2.99 -11.16 -0.89
CA VAL A 286 -3.92 -10.48 -1.79
C VAL A 286 -5.37 -10.75 -1.40
N MET A 287 -5.72 -12.00 -1.10
CA MET A 287 -7.07 -12.37 -0.69
C MET A 287 -7.48 -11.64 0.60
N ALA A 288 -6.64 -11.69 1.62
CA ALA A 288 -6.90 -11.03 2.89
C ALA A 288 -6.98 -9.51 2.72
N GLY A 289 -6.03 -8.92 2.00
CA GLY A 289 -6.00 -7.49 1.74
C GLY A 289 -7.21 -6.99 0.97
N VAL A 290 -7.68 -7.74 -0.05
CA VAL A 290 -8.91 -7.43 -0.78
C VAL A 290 -10.12 -7.51 0.15
N ILE A 291 -10.23 -8.54 1.00
CA ILE A 291 -11.35 -8.67 1.94
C ILE A 291 -11.35 -7.48 2.92
N THR A 292 -10.20 -7.15 3.52
CA THR A 292 -10.06 -6.02 4.43
C THR A 292 -10.45 -4.69 3.77
N LEU A 293 -9.91 -4.40 2.58
CA LEU A 293 -10.25 -3.19 1.84
C LEU A 293 -11.72 -3.18 1.40
N ALA A 294 -12.29 -4.33 1.03
CA ALA A 294 -13.69 -4.43 0.63
C ALA A 294 -14.63 -4.11 1.79
N ILE A 295 -14.31 -4.55 3.00
CA ILE A 295 -15.04 -4.20 4.23
C ILE A 295 -14.95 -2.68 4.47
N GLN A 296 -13.74 -2.11 4.47
CA GLN A 296 -13.54 -0.68 4.65
C GLN A 296 -14.26 0.16 3.57
N ASN A 297 -14.23 -0.28 2.32
CA ASN A 297 -14.89 0.39 1.21
C ASN A 297 -16.41 0.29 1.30
N HIS A 298 -16.95 -0.85 1.75
CA HIS A 298 -18.38 -1.00 1.99
C HIS A 298 -18.87 -0.01 3.06
N ASP A 299 -18.13 0.12 4.16
CA ASP A 299 -18.43 1.09 5.21
C ASP A 299 -18.38 2.53 4.69
N PHE A 300 -17.37 2.87 3.89
CA PHE A 300 -17.26 4.18 3.25
C PHE A 300 -18.44 4.48 2.32
N VAL A 301 -18.81 3.55 1.43
CA VAL A 301 -19.93 3.73 0.49
C VAL A 301 -21.25 3.93 1.25
N ASN A 302 -21.48 3.15 2.31
CA ASN A 302 -22.66 3.30 3.17
C ASN A 302 -22.68 4.64 3.91
N ARG A 303 -21.53 5.17 4.32
CA ARG A 303 -21.42 6.51 4.91
C ARG A 303 -21.71 7.59 3.87
N ARG A 304 -21.10 7.53 2.69
CA ARG A 304 -21.35 8.49 1.59
C ARG A 304 -22.81 8.49 1.17
N ARG A 305 -23.45 7.32 1.06
CA ARG A 305 -24.89 7.24 0.76
C ARG A 305 -25.75 7.95 1.81
N ARG A 306 -25.50 7.70 3.10
CA ARG A 306 -26.23 8.36 4.20
C ARG A 306 -26.01 9.88 4.21
N HIS A 307 -24.79 10.33 3.93
CA HIS A 307 -24.47 11.75 3.79
C HIS A 307 -25.28 12.42 2.66
N LEU A 308 -25.32 11.80 1.47
CA LEU A 308 -26.10 12.31 0.34
C LEU A 308 -27.61 12.31 0.63
N GLU A 309 -28.13 11.28 1.32
CA GLU A 309 -29.54 11.21 1.73
C GLU A 309 -29.90 12.33 2.74
N ASN A 310 -29.00 12.66 3.66
CA ASN A 310 -29.19 13.77 4.61
C ASN A 310 -29.14 15.13 3.91
N ARG A 311 -28.16 15.38 3.03
CA ARG A 311 -28.09 16.61 2.23
C ARG A 311 -29.34 16.82 1.39
N ALA A 312 -29.90 15.77 0.80
CA ALA A 312 -31.14 15.84 0.03
C ALA A 312 -32.39 16.16 0.89
N ARG A 313 -32.35 15.89 2.20
CA ARG A 313 -33.42 16.25 3.14
C ARG A 313 -33.29 17.68 3.64
N GLU A 314 -32.07 18.16 3.86
CA GLU A 314 -31.80 19.54 4.32
C GLU A 314 -31.98 20.58 3.21
N GLY A 315 -31.86 20.18 1.94
CA GLY A 315 -32.15 21.02 0.77
C GLY A 315 -33.64 21.06 0.35
N ARG A 316 -34.56 20.47 1.12
CA ARG A 316 -36.02 20.55 0.92
C ARG A 316 -36.66 21.42 1.99
#